data_AF-A0A081BMA1-F1
#
_entry.id   AF-A0A081BMA1-F1
#
_cell.length_a   1.000
_cell.length_b   1.000
_cell.length_c   1.000
_cell.angle_alpha   90.00
_cell.angle_beta   90.00
_cell.angle_gamma   90.00
#
_symmetry.space_group_name_H-M   'P 1'
#
loop_
_entity.id
_entity.type
_entity.pdbx_description
1 polymer ?
#
loop_
_entity_poly.entity_id
_entity_poly.type
_entity_poly.pdbx_seq_one_letter_code
_entity_poly.pdbx_strand_id
1 'polypeptide(L)'
;MGKLTIKAVAGVIVVFLLGVATGIIGTGIAVRHGIRELTERAPDTHRNIVMRRLTRELKLTKTQLPQVETIVQSGGQEIRNLLYQSHNEFAAILQRKTTEMKAILTPEQQQQLDRILERLQKRWPPLPQ
;
A
#
# COMPACT_ATOMS: atom_id res chain seq x y z
N MET A 1 25.34 -40.48 -10.09
CA MET A 1 24.23 -39.56 -10.41
C MET A 1 24.51 -38.14 -9.88
N GLY A 2 25.57 -37.44 -10.33
CA GLY A 2 26.04 -36.25 -9.58
C GLY A 2 26.52 -35.02 -10.34
N LYS A 3 26.57 -35.01 -11.68
CA LYS A 3 27.06 -33.85 -12.46
C LYS A 3 26.01 -33.23 -13.40
N LEU A 4 25.09 -34.02 -13.95
CA LEU A 4 24.02 -33.51 -14.83
C LEU A 4 22.94 -32.74 -14.05
N THR A 5 22.56 -33.23 -12.87
CA THR A 5 21.54 -32.60 -12.03
C THR A 5 22.00 -31.24 -11.51
N ILE A 6 23.27 -31.12 -11.12
CA ILE A 6 23.86 -29.83 -10.67
C ILE A 6 23.87 -28.81 -11.80
N LYS A 7 24.24 -29.20 -13.03
CA LYS A 7 24.21 -28.30 -14.20
C LYS A 7 22.78 -27.88 -14.58
N ALA A 8 21.83 -28.80 -14.48
CA ALA A 8 20.41 -28.51 -14.74
C ALA A 8 19.84 -27.54 -13.68
N VAL A 9 20.11 -27.79 -12.40
CA VAL A 9 19.69 -26.90 -11.30
C VAL A 9 20.35 -25.52 -11.43
N ALA A 10 21.63 -25.45 -11.77
CA ALA A 10 22.32 -24.19 -12.03
C ALA A 10 21.67 -23.41 -13.18
N GLY A 11 21.29 -24.09 -14.27
CA GLY A 11 20.56 -23.46 -15.39
C GLY A 11 19.20 -22.88 -14.97
N VAL A 12 18.42 -23.64 -14.17
CA VAL A 12 17.11 -23.18 -13.67
C VAL A 12 17.26 -21.97 -12.75
N ILE A 13 18.27 -21.97 -11.86
CA ILE A 13 18.56 -20.84 -10.97
C ILE A 13 18.91 -19.59 -11.78
N VAL A 14 19.72 -19.72 -12.84
CA VAL A 14 20.08 -18.58 -13.71
C VAL A 14 18.86 -18.00 -14.41
N VAL A 15 17.98 -18.84 -14.96
CA VAL A 15 16.73 -18.38 -15.60
C VAL A 15 15.80 -17.71 -14.59
N PHE A 16 15.72 -18.25 -13.36
CA PHE A 16 14.92 -17.65 -12.29
C PHE A 16 15.48 -16.28 -11.86
N LEU A 17 16.79 -16.16 -11.69
CA LEU A 17 17.45 -14.89 -11.35
C LEU A 17 17.29 -13.85 -12.47
N LEU A 18 17.34 -14.27 -13.73
CA LEU A 18 17.05 -13.39 -14.87
C LEU A 18 15.57 -12.96 -14.86
N GLY A 19 14.63 -13.87 -14.59
CA GLY A 19 13.22 -13.53 -14.44
C GLY A 19 12.94 -12.56 -13.29
N VAL A 20 13.60 -12.75 -12.14
CA VAL A 20 13.51 -11.84 -10.99
C VAL A 20 14.13 -10.48 -11.33
N ALA A 21 15.28 -10.43 -12.00
CA ALA A 21 15.91 -9.18 -12.41
C ALA A 21 15.04 -8.40 -13.41
N THR A 22 14.49 -9.07 -14.42
CA THR A 22 13.54 -8.48 -15.38
C THR A 22 12.25 -8.05 -14.68
N GLY A 23 11.77 -8.82 -13.69
CA GLY A 23 10.62 -8.47 -12.86
C GLY A 23 10.86 -7.24 -11.98
N ILE A 24 12.03 -7.11 -11.35
CA ILE A 24 12.39 -5.94 -10.52
C ILE A 24 12.59 -4.70 -11.38
N ILE A 25 13.22 -4.81 -12.56
CA ILE A 25 13.41 -3.68 -13.47
C ILE A 25 12.06 -3.27 -14.08
N GLY A 26 11.25 -4.22 -14.56
CA GLY A 26 9.93 -3.95 -15.12
C GLY A 26 8.95 -3.37 -14.11
N THR A 27 8.89 -3.95 -12.90
CA THR A 27 8.06 -3.44 -11.80
C THR A 27 8.61 -2.12 -11.29
N GLY A 28 9.93 -1.94 -11.19
CA GLY A 28 10.55 -0.68 -10.78
C GLY A 28 10.26 0.47 -11.75
N ILE A 29 10.26 0.21 -13.06
CA ILE A 29 9.93 1.19 -14.10
C ILE A 29 8.42 1.45 -14.15
N ALA A 30 7.58 0.42 -14.04
CA ALA A 30 6.11 0.55 -14.00
C ALA A 30 5.63 1.26 -12.72
N VAL A 31 6.30 0.99 -11.59
CA VAL A 31 6.06 1.66 -10.32
C VAL A 31 6.64 3.07 -10.36
N ARG A 32 7.81 3.35 -10.97
CA ARG A 32 8.30 4.73 -11.09
C ARG A 32 7.48 5.58 -12.06
N HIS A 33 7.09 5.06 -13.21
CA HIS A 33 6.25 5.80 -14.17
C HIS A 33 4.81 5.87 -13.69
N GLY A 34 4.26 4.77 -13.16
CA GLY A 34 2.96 4.73 -12.53
C GLY A 34 2.89 5.66 -11.33
N ILE A 35 3.79 5.56 -10.35
CA ILE A 35 3.80 6.44 -9.18
C ILE A 35 4.09 7.88 -9.56
N ARG A 36 4.96 8.19 -10.52
CA ARG A 36 5.20 9.61 -10.89
C ARG A 36 4.00 10.24 -11.60
N GLU A 37 3.29 9.48 -12.45
CA GLU A 37 2.06 9.94 -13.09
C GLU A 37 0.83 9.92 -12.14
N LEU A 38 0.80 8.99 -11.16
CA LEU A 38 -0.20 8.93 -10.09
C LEU A 38 0.05 9.98 -8.97
N THR A 39 1.29 10.40 -8.74
CA THR A 39 1.65 11.32 -7.63
C THR A 39 1.57 12.78 -8.08
N GLU A 40 1.82 13.09 -9.35
CA GLU A 40 1.71 14.46 -9.88
C GLU A 40 0.26 14.84 -10.28
N ARG A 41 -0.69 13.88 -10.33
CA ARG A 41 -2.12 14.12 -10.64
C ARG A 41 -3.07 13.56 -9.57
N ALA A 42 -3.11 14.24 -8.44
CA ALA A 42 -4.29 14.49 -7.59
C ALA A 42 -5.08 13.29 -7.00
N PRO A 43 -5.86 13.49 -5.92
CA PRO A 43 -6.69 12.45 -5.26
C PRO A 43 -7.73 11.73 -6.16
N ASP A 44 -7.86 12.15 -7.42
CA ASP A 44 -8.84 11.68 -8.39
C ASP A 44 -8.47 10.37 -9.09
N THR A 45 -7.26 9.83 -8.92
CA THR A 45 -6.81 8.64 -9.68
C THR A 45 -7.57 7.38 -9.29
N HIS A 46 -7.85 7.16 -8.01
CA HIS A 46 -8.60 5.98 -7.56
C HIS A 46 -10.05 5.99 -8.06
N ARG A 47 -10.74 7.14 -7.95
CA ARG A 47 -12.10 7.30 -8.49
C ARG A 47 -12.12 7.03 -9.99
N ASN A 48 -11.18 7.60 -10.74
CA ASN A 48 -11.11 7.44 -12.19
C ASN A 48 -10.84 5.99 -12.61
N ILE A 49 -10.01 5.25 -11.88
CA ILE A 49 -9.75 3.82 -12.11
C ILE A 49 -11.01 3.00 -11.83
N VAL A 50 -11.69 3.25 -10.71
CA VAL A 50 -12.93 2.56 -10.33
C VAL A 50 -14.03 2.84 -11.35
N MET A 51 -14.25 4.10 -11.71
CA MET A 51 -15.26 4.51 -12.70
C MET A 51 -14.99 3.94 -14.09
N ARG A 52 -13.73 3.91 -14.55
CA ARG A 52 -13.36 3.27 -15.83
C ARG A 52 -13.67 1.78 -15.81
N ARG A 53 -13.37 1.10 -14.71
CA ARG A 53 -13.64 -0.33 -14.55
C ARG A 53 -15.14 -0.63 -14.54
N LEU A 54 -15.90 0.08 -13.70
CA LEU A 54 -17.36 -0.07 -13.59
C LEU A 54 -18.07 0.24 -14.91
N THR A 55 -17.66 1.31 -15.59
CA THR A 55 -18.24 1.68 -16.90
C THR A 55 -18.02 0.57 -17.93
N ARG A 56 -16.80 -0.01 -17.98
CA ARG A 56 -16.46 -1.06 -18.94
C ARG A 56 -17.13 -2.40 -18.62
N GLU A 57 -17.10 -2.83 -17.36
CA GLU A 57 -17.60 -4.14 -16.95
C GLU A 57 -19.14 -4.19 -16.89
N LEU A 58 -19.78 -3.09 -16.50
CA LEU A 58 -21.24 -3.01 -16.38
C LEU A 58 -21.92 -2.37 -17.60
N LYS A 59 -21.13 -1.89 -18.58
CA LYS A 59 -21.62 -1.21 -19.80
C LYS A 59 -22.60 -0.08 -19.47
N LEU A 60 -22.22 0.78 -18.52
CA LEU A 60 -23.08 1.86 -18.03
C LEU A 60 -23.51 2.79 -19.17
N THR A 61 -24.80 3.13 -19.20
CA THR A 61 -25.34 4.08 -20.18
C THR A 61 -24.98 5.53 -19.82
N LYS A 62 -25.13 6.45 -20.77
CA LYS A 62 -24.93 7.89 -20.53
C LYS A 62 -25.81 8.45 -19.42
N THR A 63 -26.97 7.84 -19.16
CA THR A 63 -27.91 8.26 -18.10
C THR A 63 -27.55 7.66 -16.74
N GLN A 64 -26.92 6.48 -16.70
CA GLN A 64 -26.51 5.81 -15.46
C GLN A 64 -25.16 6.31 -14.94
N LEU A 65 -24.24 6.68 -15.83
CA LEU A 65 -22.89 7.13 -15.50
C LEU A 65 -22.83 8.23 -14.41
N PRO A 66 -23.60 9.34 -14.50
CA PRO A 66 -23.58 10.38 -13.45
C PRO A 66 -24.16 9.91 -12.10
N GLN A 67 -25.08 8.95 -12.10
CA GLN A 67 -25.66 8.40 -10.88
C GLN A 67 -24.65 7.51 -10.15
N VAL A 68 -23.95 6.65 -10.89
CA VAL A 68 -22.90 5.78 -10.35
C VAL A 68 -21.71 6.60 -9.85
N GLU A 69 -21.34 7.67 -10.56
CA GLU A 69 -20.28 8.58 -10.12
C GLU A 69 -20.59 9.21 -8.76
N THR A 70 -21.81 9.71 -8.57
CA THR A 70 -22.27 10.25 -7.28
C THR A 70 -22.18 9.22 -6.16
N ILE A 71 -22.60 7.97 -6.41
CA ILE A 71 -22.54 6.89 -5.42
C ILE A 71 -21.10 6.56 -5.03
N VAL A 72 -20.20 6.41 -6.02
CA VAL A 72 -18.78 6.13 -5.79
C VAL A 72 -18.11 7.28 -5.03
N GLN A 73 -18.47 8.53 -5.35
CA GLN A 73 -17.94 9.70 -4.65
C GLN A 73 -18.41 9.74 -3.19
N SER A 74 -19.70 9.54 -2.92
CA SER A 74 -20.24 9.50 -1.55
C SER A 74 -19.56 8.42 -0.73
N GLY A 75 -19.50 7.19 -1.27
CA GLY A 75 -18.86 6.07 -0.56
C GLY A 75 -17.37 6.31 -0.32
N GLY A 76 -16.66 6.92 -1.28
CA GLY A 76 -15.26 7.32 -1.10
C GLY A 76 -15.07 8.32 0.04
N GLN A 77 -15.97 9.30 0.17
CA GLN A 77 -15.94 10.28 1.26
C GLN A 77 -16.26 9.65 2.61
N GLU A 78 -17.25 8.77 2.68
CA GLU A 78 -17.62 8.04 3.90
C GLU A 78 -16.45 7.16 4.40
N ILE A 79 -15.81 6.42 3.50
CA ILE A 79 -14.64 5.61 3.82
C ILE A 79 -13.49 6.50 4.30
N ARG A 80 -13.23 7.62 3.64
CA ARG A 80 -12.17 8.56 4.06
C ARG A 80 -12.43 9.10 5.46
N ASN A 81 -13.66 9.48 5.76
CA ASN A 81 -14.06 9.98 7.07
C ASN A 81 -13.88 8.90 8.16
N LEU A 82 -14.31 7.67 7.88
CA LEU A 82 -14.14 6.54 8.81
C LEU A 82 -12.66 6.27 9.07
N LEU A 83 -11.84 6.19 8.02
CA LEU A 83 -10.40 5.97 8.15
C LEU A 83 -9.71 7.09 8.94
N TYR A 84 -10.12 8.35 8.76
CA TYR A 84 -9.60 9.48 9.52
C TYR A 84 -9.93 9.35 11.02
N GLN A 85 -11.18 9.06 11.35
CA GLN A 85 -11.61 8.83 12.74
C GLN A 85 -10.86 7.66 13.38
N SER A 86 -10.84 6.51 12.70
CA SER A 86 -10.15 5.31 13.18
C SER A 86 -8.64 5.52 13.32
N HIS A 87 -8.01 6.32 12.46
CA HIS A 87 -6.58 6.62 12.57
C HIS A 87 -6.26 7.37 13.86
N ASN A 88 -7.05 8.38 14.22
CA ASN A 88 -6.85 9.16 15.45
C ASN A 88 -7.03 8.28 16.70
N GLU A 89 -8.06 7.43 16.71
CA GLU A 89 -8.29 6.48 17.80
C GLU A 89 -7.14 5.49 17.92
N PHE A 90 -6.67 4.95 16.79
CA PHE A 90 -5.54 4.04 16.75
C PHE A 90 -4.26 4.68 17.30
N ALA A 91 -3.96 5.93 16.90
CA ALA A 91 -2.81 6.67 17.40
C ALA A 91 -2.88 6.87 18.93
N ALA A 92 -4.06 7.24 19.45
CA ALA A 92 -4.27 7.41 20.88
C ALA A 92 -4.10 6.10 21.66
N ILE A 93 -4.61 4.98 21.13
CA ILE A 93 -4.42 3.65 21.72
C ILE A 93 -2.93 3.28 21.73
N LEU A 94 -2.24 3.44 20.61
CA LEU A 94 -0.83 3.10 20.48
C LEU A 94 0.04 3.92 21.44
N GLN A 95 -0.24 5.22 21.60
CA GLN A 95 0.45 6.07 22.55
C GLN A 95 0.26 5.58 23.98
N ARG A 96 -1.00 5.33 24.41
CA ARG A 96 -1.30 4.82 25.75
C ARG A 96 -0.60 3.49 26.02
N LYS A 97 -0.68 2.54 25.10
CA LYS A 97 -0.05 1.22 25.25
C LYS A 97 1.47 1.30 25.24
N THR A 98 2.05 2.23 24.49
CA THR A 98 3.48 2.50 24.55
C THR A 98 3.89 2.99 25.93
N THR A 99 3.15 3.92 26.52
CA THR A 99 3.43 4.41 27.89
C THR A 99 3.33 3.30 28.93
N GLU A 100 2.28 2.47 28.85
CA GLU A 100 2.11 1.30 29.73
C GLU A 100 3.29 0.32 29.60
N MET A 101 3.75 0.04 28.37
CA MET A 101 4.93 -0.82 28.15
C MET A 101 6.21 -0.18 28.70
N LYS A 102 6.46 1.11 28.45
CA LYS A 102 7.68 1.77 28.93
C LYS A 102 7.84 1.70 30.45
N ALA A 103 6.74 1.72 31.21
CA ALA A 103 6.77 1.63 32.67
C ALA A 103 7.37 0.32 33.21
N ILE A 104 7.37 -0.77 32.41
CA ILE A 104 7.88 -2.09 32.81
C ILE A 104 9.15 -2.52 32.07
N LEU A 105 9.66 -1.69 31.17
CA LEU A 105 10.84 -1.99 30.35
C LEU A 105 12.11 -1.34 30.91
N THR A 106 13.25 -2.01 30.74
CA THR A 106 14.56 -1.40 31.03
C THR A 106 14.87 -0.26 30.06
N PRO A 107 15.80 0.66 30.38
CA PRO A 107 16.17 1.75 29.49
C PRO A 107 16.58 1.28 28.08
N GLU A 108 17.31 0.16 27.97
CA GLU A 108 17.75 -0.42 26.70
C GLU A 108 16.56 -0.94 25.87
N GLN A 109 15.60 -1.58 26.54
CA GLN A 109 14.38 -2.08 25.91
C GLN A 109 13.46 -0.95 25.44
N GLN A 110 13.39 0.16 26.19
CA GLN A 110 12.65 1.35 25.79
C GLN A 110 13.20 1.95 24.49
N GLN A 111 14.53 2.05 24.35
CA GLN A 111 15.14 2.49 23.10
C GLN A 111 14.82 1.54 21.93
N GLN A 112 14.74 0.24 22.18
CA GLN A 112 14.35 -0.72 21.14
C GLN A 112 12.88 -0.58 20.76
N LEU A 113 11.98 -0.32 21.72
CA LEU A 113 10.58 -0.02 21.46
C LEU A 113 10.43 1.24 20.60
N ASP A 114 11.18 2.30 20.89
CA ASP A 114 11.16 3.54 20.11
C ASP A 114 11.56 3.30 18.65
N ARG A 115 12.62 2.51 18.39
CA ARG A 115 13.01 2.10 17.02
C ARG A 115 11.94 1.27 16.31
N ILE A 116 11.15 0.48 17.03
CA ILE A 116 10.02 -0.27 16.46
C ILE A 116 8.91 0.71 16.06
N LEU A 117 8.58 1.67 16.93
CA LEU A 117 7.54 2.68 16.70
C LEU A 117 7.89 3.61 15.54
N GLU A 118 9.15 4.05 15.42
CA GLU A 118 9.60 4.85 14.27
C GLU A 118 9.40 4.13 12.94
N ARG A 119 9.68 2.82 12.88
CA ARG A 119 9.44 2.01 11.67
C ARG A 119 7.95 1.86 11.38
N LEU A 120 7.11 1.78 12.41
CA LEU A 120 5.66 1.71 12.26
C LEU A 120 5.11 3.04 11.74
N GLN A 121 5.56 4.17 12.28
CA GLN A 121 5.16 5.51 11.84
C GLN A 121 5.53 5.78 10.38
N LYS A 122 6.68 5.27 9.91
CA LYS A 122 7.06 5.37 8.48
C LYS A 122 6.14 4.56 7.56
N ARG A 123 5.54 3.46 8.05
CA ARG A 123 4.60 2.62 7.29
C ARG A 123 3.18 3.16 7.33
N TRP A 124 2.80 3.81 8.44
CA TRP A 124 1.52 4.46 8.65
C TRP A 124 1.73 5.93 9.05
N PRO A 125 2.08 6.80 8.09
CA PRO A 125 2.16 8.23 8.38
C PRO A 125 0.76 8.77 8.74
N PRO A 126 0.69 9.84 9.55
CA PRO A 126 -0.57 10.52 9.82
C PRO A 126 -1.25 10.93 8.51
N LEU A 127 -2.56 10.68 8.41
CA LEU A 127 -3.33 11.09 7.24
C LEU A 127 -3.28 12.62 7.13
N PRO A 128 -2.95 13.19 5.96
CA PRO A 128 -2.96 14.64 5.76
C PRO A 128 -4.39 15.18 5.96
N GLN A 129 -4.49 16.30 6.68
CA GLN A 129 -5.76 17.01 6.95
C GLN A 129 -6.28 17.68 5.68
#